data_AF-A0A531MP43-F1
#
_entry.id   AF-A0A531MP43-F1
#
_cell.length_a   1.000
_cell.length_b   1.000
_cell.length_c   1.000
_cell.angle_alpha   90.00
_cell.angle_beta   90.00
_cell.angle_gamma   90.00
#
_symmetry.space_group_name_H-M   'P 1'
#
loop_
_entity.id
_entity.type
_entity.pdbx_description
1 polymer ?
#
loop_
_entity_poly.entity_id
_entity_poly.type
_entity_poly.pdbx_seq_one_letter_code
_entity_poly.pdbx_strand_id
1 'polypeptide(L)'
;RITSSAVMNSFYIPALAGQIYAMPGMETKLHAVINRPGTYSGFSANYSGAGFSGMRFAFHGLSDQAFDQWVAQARTASAALNRDSYLELEKPSENEPVRHYASVDPDLYGAILNLCVERGKMCMNEMMSIDAKGGLGLAGVRNTLPLQYDKLARRGAVFGNDPSYVASICTAEEAAAVSRASRDAWPSYWPAKNLSPLRGAGLLRPGTDSRSAEADTPPLGLLRREL
;
A
#
# COMPACT_ATOMS: atom_id res chain seq x y z
N ARG A 1 -0.58 -3.84 -15.94
CA ARG A 1 -1.08 -3.98 -14.55
C ARG A 1 -1.68 -2.65 -14.16
N ILE A 2 -2.87 -2.63 -13.60
CA ILE A 2 -3.67 -1.42 -13.37
C ILE A 2 -4.25 -1.52 -11.96
N THR A 3 -4.25 -0.42 -11.21
CA THR A 3 -4.85 -0.31 -9.88
C THR A 3 -5.30 1.13 -9.68
N SER A 4 -6.14 1.40 -8.67
CA SER A 4 -6.48 2.76 -8.25
C SER A 4 -5.93 3.05 -6.87
N SER A 5 -5.53 4.30 -6.61
CA SER A 5 -5.08 4.70 -5.29
C SER A 5 -6.23 5.17 -4.39
N ALA A 6 -7.38 5.54 -4.96
CA ALA A 6 -8.48 6.17 -4.24
C ALA A 6 -9.82 5.48 -4.55
N VAL A 7 -10.65 6.08 -5.41
CA VAL A 7 -11.96 5.53 -5.82
C VAL A 7 -11.85 4.67 -7.07
N MET A 8 -12.90 3.91 -7.39
CA MET A 8 -12.95 3.14 -8.62
C MET A 8 -12.89 4.06 -9.85
N ASN A 9 -11.98 3.77 -10.76
CA ASN A 9 -11.80 4.49 -12.01
C ASN A 9 -11.92 3.51 -13.19
N SER A 10 -11.97 4.02 -14.42
CA SER A 10 -12.07 3.20 -15.63
C SER A 10 -11.07 3.67 -16.68
N PHE A 11 -10.07 2.84 -16.95
CA PHE A 11 -9.07 3.09 -17.98
C PHE A 11 -9.66 2.73 -19.34
N TYR A 12 -9.83 3.74 -20.20
CA TYR A 12 -10.40 3.55 -21.54
C TYR A 12 -9.61 4.30 -22.61
N ILE A 13 -9.28 3.59 -23.69
CA ILE A 13 -8.72 4.14 -24.92
C ILE A 13 -9.59 3.61 -26.06
N PRO A 14 -10.44 4.42 -26.71
CA PRO A 14 -11.35 3.95 -27.75
C PRO A 14 -10.67 3.25 -28.94
N ALA A 15 -9.42 3.60 -29.21
CA ALA A 15 -8.63 2.98 -30.27
C ALA A 15 -8.02 1.62 -29.89
N LEU A 16 -8.11 1.20 -28.63
CA LEU A 16 -7.65 -0.10 -28.15
C LEU A 16 -8.83 -1.04 -27.90
N ALA A 17 -8.51 -2.34 -27.74
CA ALA A 17 -9.45 -3.45 -27.65
C ALA A 17 -10.44 -3.44 -26.47
N GLY A 18 -10.43 -2.44 -25.57
CA GLY A 18 -11.45 -2.37 -24.53
C GLY A 18 -11.23 -1.36 -23.41
N GLN A 19 -12.20 -1.36 -22.50
CA GLN A 19 -12.22 -0.60 -21.25
C GLN A 19 -11.94 -1.55 -20.07
N ILE A 20 -11.17 -1.10 -19.08
CA ILE A 20 -10.92 -1.88 -17.86
C ILE A 20 -11.03 -1.01 -16.59
N TYR A 21 -11.63 -1.56 -15.54
CA TYR A 21 -11.72 -0.88 -14.25
C TYR A 21 -10.40 -0.93 -13.47
N ALA A 22 -10.12 0.17 -12.77
CA ALA A 22 -9.06 0.33 -11.81
C ALA A 22 -9.67 0.47 -10.41
N MET A 23 -9.41 -0.51 -9.53
CA MET A 23 -9.97 -0.56 -8.18
C MET A 23 -8.85 -0.44 -7.14
N PRO A 24 -9.11 0.23 -6.00
CA PRO A 24 -8.17 0.25 -4.89
C PRO A 24 -8.05 -1.12 -4.23
N GLY A 25 -6.84 -1.52 -3.86
CA GLY A 25 -6.61 -2.83 -3.23
C GLY A 25 -6.50 -4.01 -4.21
N MET A 26 -6.71 -3.79 -5.51
CA MET A 26 -6.77 -4.86 -6.51
C MET A 26 -5.93 -4.53 -7.74
N GLU A 27 -5.36 -5.56 -8.36
CA GLU A 27 -4.71 -5.47 -9.66
C GLU A 27 -5.62 -6.01 -10.76
N THR A 28 -5.76 -5.23 -11.83
CA THR A 28 -6.35 -5.68 -13.09
C THR A 28 -5.29 -5.69 -14.19
N LYS A 29 -5.48 -6.55 -15.19
CA LYS A 29 -4.55 -6.72 -16.32
C LYS A 29 -5.28 -6.50 -17.62
N LEU A 30 -4.70 -5.69 -18.49
CA LEU A 30 -5.17 -5.44 -19.84
C LEU A 30 -4.04 -5.81 -20.81
N HIS A 31 -4.38 -6.62 -21.80
CA HIS A 31 -3.49 -6.96 -22.92
C HIS A 31 -4.05 -6.25 -24.15
N ALA A 32 -3.22 -5.44 -24.80
CA ALA A 32 -3.63 -4.67 -25.97
C ALA A 32 -2.47 -4.59 -26.96
N VAL A 33 -2.81 -4.53 -28.25
CA VAL A 33 -1.88 -4.34 -29.35
C VAL A 33 -2.42 -3.22 -30.22
N ILE A 34 -1.55 -2.27 -30.60
CA ILE A 34 -1.88 -1.18 -31.52
C ILE A 34 -1.17 -1.43 -32.85
N ASN A 35 -1.94 -1.52 -33.93
CA ASN A 35 -1.41 -1.89 -35.25
C ASN A 35 -0.97 -0.69 -36.09
N ARG A 36 -1.34 0.53 -35.69
CA ARG A 36 -1.03 1.76 -36.43
C ARG A 36 -0.35 2.78 -35.51
N PRO A 37 0.80 3.33 -35.91
CA PRO A 37 1.38 4.47 -35.21
C PRO A 37 0.43 5.68 -35.21
N GLY A 38 0.45 6.45 -34.14
CA GLY A 38 -0.41 7.62 -33.99
C GLY A 38 -0.61 8.04 -32.54
N THR A 39 -1.28 9.17 -32.35
CA THR A 39 -1.67 9.68 -31.03
C THR A 39 -3.15 9.47 -30.82
N TYR A 40 -3.51 8.78 -29.74
CA TYR A 40 -4.87 8.44 -29.38
C TYR A 40 -5.22 9.09 -28.03
N SER A 41 -6.47 9.50 -27.85
CA SER A 41 -6.94 10.02 -26.56
C SER A 41 -7.44 8.86 -25.70
N GLY A 42 -6.85 8.71 -24.52
CA GLY A 42 -7.42 7.95 -23.42
C GLY A 42 -8.11 8.85 -22.41
N PHE A 43 -9.09 8.33 -21.69
CA PHE A 43 -9.80 9.06 -20.65
C PHE A 43 -10.40 8.11 -19.61
N SER A 44 -10.78 8.69 -18.47
CA SER A 44 -11.56 7.98 -17.47
C SER A 44 -13.03 7.85 -17.90
N ALA A 45 -13.55 6.62 -18.00
CA ALA A 45 -14.95 6.39 -18.36
C ALA A 45 -15.91 6.24 -17.16
N ASN A 46 -15.41 6.38 -15.92
CA ASN A 46 -16.21 6.25 -14.70
C ASN A 46 -16.05 7.48 -13.80
N TYR A 47 -17.18 8.09 -13.42
CA TYR A 47 -17.19 9.27 -12.57
C TYR A 47 -16.48 9.00 -11.24
N SER A 48 -15.48 9.82 -10.93
CA SER A 48 -14.60 9.66 -9.76
C SER A 48 -14.51 10.90 -8.87
N GLY A 49 -15.34 11.92 -9.12
CA GLY A 49 -15.44 13.14 -8.32
C GLY A 49 -15.00 14.40 -9.05
N ALA A 50 -14.54 15.39 -8.29
CA ALA A 50 -13.97 16.64 -8.81
C ALA A 50 -12.75 16.34 -9.70
N GLY A 51 -12.55 17.15 -10.75
CA GLY A 51 -11.49 16.95 -11.73
C GLY A 51 -11.72 15.82 -12.75
N PHE A 52 -12.79 15.01 -12.63
CA PHE A 52 -13.05 13.86 -13.51
C PHE A 52 -13.06 14.22 -15.01
N SER A 53 -13.66 15.35 -15.39
CA SER A 53 -13.72 15.81 -16.79
C SER A 53 -12.35 16.05 -17.41
N GLY A 54 -11.36 16.41 -16.57
CA GLY A 54 -9.97 16.64 -16.95
C GLY A 54 -9.10 15.39 -16.97
N MET A 55 -9.60 14.23 -16.51
CA MET A 55 -8.85 12.96 -16.47
C MET A 55 -8.69 12.35 -17.85
N ARG A 56 -7.83 12.98 -18.67
CA ARG A 56 -7.50 12.60 -20.03
C ARG A 56 -5.99 12.38 -20.15
N PHE A 57 -5.59 11.47 -21.00
CA PHE A 57 -4.20 11.19 -21.27
C PHE A 57 -3.98 10.86 -22.75
N ALA A 58 -2.78 11.15 -23.26
CA ALA A 58 -2.40 10.76 -24.61
C ALA A 58 -1.78 9.36 -24.61
N PHE A 59 -2.20 8.53 -25.55
CA PHE A 59 -1.60 7.23 -25.84
C PHE A 59 -0.89 7.30 -27.19
N HIS A 60 0.42 7.14 -27.20
CA HIS A 60 1.23 7.20 -28.42
C HIS A 60 1.57 5.78 -28.89
N GLY A 61 1.05 5.39 -30.06
CA GLY A 61 1.54 4.24 -30.80
C GLY A 61 2.80 4.63 -31.57
N LEU A 62 3.95 4.10 -31.16
CA LEU A 62 5.27 4.39 -31.72
C LEU A 62 5.88 3.14 -32.37
N SER A 63 6.86 3.33 -33.25
CA SER A 63 7.77 2.24 -33.65
C SER A 63 8.78 1.97 -32.53
N ASP A 64 9.42 0.79 -32.55
CA ASP A 64 10.41 0.39 -31.53
C ASP A 64 11.54 1.44 -31.39
N GLN A 65 12.08 1.93 -32.50
CA GLN A 65 13.13 2.96 -32.48
C GLN A 65 12.65 4.28 -31.84
N ALA A 66 11.43 4.71 -32.17
CA ALA A 66 10.86 5.95 -31.61
C ALA A 66 10.54 5.77 -30.11
N PHE A 67 10.13 4.57 -29.70
CA PHE A 67 9.93 4.22 -28.31
C PHE A 67 11.24 4.29 -27.50
N ASP A 68 12.33 3.73 -28.02
CA ASP A 68 13.65 3.79 -27.36
C ASP A 68 14.14 5.23 -27.18
N GLN A 69 13.93 6.08 -28.20
CA GLN A 69 14.26 7.51 -28.11
C GLN A 69 13.40 8.22 -27.05
N TRP A 70 12.10 7.92 -26.98
CA TRP A 70 11.21 8.48 -25.97
C TRP A 70 11.63 8.05 -24.55
N VAL A 71 12.02 6.78 -24.35
CA VAL A 71 12.53 6.29 -23.07
C VAL A 71 13.82 7.00 -22.69
N ALA A 72 14.75 7.17 -23.62
CA ALA A 72 16.00 7.89 -23.38
C ALA A 72 15.74 9.34 -22.96
N GLN A 73 14.80 10.03 -23.62
CA GLN A 73 14.37 11.39 -23.26
C GLN A 73 13.72 11.42 -21.87
N ALA A 74 12.80 10.52 -21.56
CA ALA A 74 12.15 10.46 -20.25
C ALA A 74 13.16 10.25 -19.10
N ARG A 75 14.24 9.50 -19.36
CA ARG A 75 15.34 9.28 -18.41
C ARG A 75 16.24 10.49 -18.20
N THR A 76 16.17 11.52 -19.04
CA THR A 76 16.88 12.79 -18.81
C THR A 76 16.22 13.66 -17.75
N ALA A 77 14.99 13.36 -17.35
CA ALA A 77 14.31 14.06 -16.26
C ALA A 77 15.10 13.92 -14.95
N SER A 78 15.15 14.95 -14.12
CA SER A 78 15.89 14.89 -12.84
C SER A 78 15.10 14.23 -11.70
N ALA A 79 13.78 14.10 -11.85
CA ALA A 79 12.90 13.64 -10.77
C ALA A 79 12.85 12.11 -10.65
N ALA A 80 12.90 11.61 -9.42
CA ALA A 80 12.67 10.21 -9.08
C ALA A 80 11.27 10.05 -8.45
N LEU A 81 10.54 9.00 -8.84
CA LEU A 81 9.25 8.65 -8.24
C LEU A 81 9.46 7.60 -7.13
N ASN A 82 9.63 8.09 -5.91
CA ASN A 82 9.68 7.32 -4.67
C ASN A 82 8.41 7.54 -3.82
N ARG A 83 8.31 6.87 -2.66
CA ARG A 83 7.15 7.00 -1.75
C ARG A 83 6.85 8.45 -1.38
N ASP A 84 7.86 9.23 -1.03
CA ASP A 84 7.67 10.59 -0.54
C ASP A 84 7.17 11.52 -1.68
N SER A 85 7.78 11.42 -2.86
CA SER A 85 7.32 12.14 -4.06
C SER A 85 5.93 11.68 -4.54
N TYR A 86 5.56 10.42 -4.30
CA TYR A 86 4.23 9.91 -4.60
C TYR A 86 3.18 10.49 -3.66
N LEU A 87 3.48 10.65 -2.37
CA LEU A 87 2.57 11.27 -1.40
C LEU A 87 2.27 12.73 -1.79
N GLU A 88 3.23 13.42 -2.37
CA GLU A 88 3.01 14.75 -2.96
C GLU A 88 2.16 14.68 -4.24
N LEU A 89 2.43 13.69 -5.12
CA LEU A 89 1.70 13.51 -6.38
C LEU A 89 0.24 13.09 -6.16
N GLU A 90 -0.07 12.32 -5.12
CA GLU A 90 -1.43 11.83 -4.88
C GLU A 90 -2.37 12.87 -4.24
N LYS A 91 -1.84 14.05 -3.88
CA LYS A 91 -2.68 15.14 -3.37
C LYS A 91 -3.73 15.53 -4.43
N PRO A 92 -4.97 15.84 -4.02
CA PRO A 92 -6.03 16.25 -4.95
C PRO A 92 -5.55 17.36 -5.87
N SER A 93 -5.63 17.10 -7.17
CA SER A 93 -5.21 17.99 -8.24
C SER A 93 -6.10 17.77 -9.47
N GLU A 94 -6.15 18.75 -10.36
CA GLU A 94 -6.97 18.71 -11.57
C GLU A 94 -6.17 19.22 -12.78
N ASN A 95 -6.43 18.65 -13.96
CA ASN A 95 -5.79 19.05 -15.23
C ASN A 95 -4.25 19.06 -15.16
N GLU A 96 -3.70 18.03 -14.53
CA GLU A 96 -2.27 17.87 -14.33
C GLU A 96 -1.50 17.79 -15.67
N PRO A 97 -0.43 18.59 -15.86
CA PRO A 97 0.40 18.52 -17.05
C PRO A 97 1.19 17.21 -17.09
N VAL A 98 1.70 16.87 -18.27
CA VAL A 98 2.59 15.71 -18.43
C VAL A 98 3.87 15.93 -17.63
N ARG A 99 4.22 14.94 -16.79
CA ARG A 99 5.46 14.91 -16.02
C ARG A 99 6.22 13.62 -16.33
N HIS A 100 7.53 13.70 -16.35
CA HIS A 100 8.42 12.54 -16.53
C HIS A 100 9.27 12.34 -15.27
N TYR A 101 9.53 11.07 -14.95
CA TYR A 101 10.42 10.65 -13.86
C TYR A 101 11.48 9.73 -14.44
N ALA A 102 12.76 9.97 -14.13
CA ALA A 102 13.85 9.15 -14.67
C ALA A 102 14.00 7.79 -14.01
N SER A 103 13.56 7.68 -12.75
CA SER A 103 13.58 6.44 -11.98
C SER A 103 12.31 6.31 -11.14
N VAL A 104 11.94 5.07 -10.85
CA VAL A 104 10.77 4.70 -10.05
C VAL A 104 11.21 3.64 -9.04
N ASP A 105 10.78 3.78 -7.78
CA ASP A 105 11.02 2.78 -6.74
C ASP A 105 10.32 1.45 -7.13
N PRO A 106 11.05 0.32 -7.23
CA PRO A 106 10.49 -0.96 -7.68
C PRO A 106 9.36 -1.50 -6.78
N ASP A 107 9.34 -1.12 -5.50
CA ASP A 107 8.32 -1.58 -4.56
C ASP A 107 7.06 -0.69 -4.57
N LEU A 108 7.12 0.49 -5.19
CA LEU A 108 6.08 1.51 -5.11
C LEU A 108 4.71 1.00 -5.58
N TYR A 109 4.66 0.27 -6.71
CA TYR A 109 3.40 -0.31 -7.18
C TYR A 109 2.78 -1.27 -6.15
N GLY A 110 3.61 -1.99 -5.39
CA GLY A 110 3.16 -2.91 -4.35
C GLY A 110 2.62 -2.18 -3.13
N ALA A 111 3.30 -1.10 -2.73
CA ALA A 111 2.84 -0.23 -1.67
C ALA A 111 1.50 0.44 -2.02
N ILE A 112 1.33 0.92 -3.26
CA ILE A 112 0.08 1.51 -3.75
C ILE A 112 -1.05 0.47 -3.74
N LEU A 113 -0.79 -0.71 -4.32
CA LEU A 113 -1.78 -1.79 -4.39
C LEU A 113 -2.24 -2.22 -3.00
N ASN A 114 -1.33 -2.27 -2.02
CA ASN A 114 -1.64 -2.65 -0.64
C ASN A 114 -1.98 -1.46 0.27
N LEU A 115 -2.23 -0.28 -0.30
CA LEU A 115 -2.67 0.94 0.40
C LEU A 115 -1.75 1.37 1.57
N CYS A 116 -0.45 1.14 1.45
CA CYS A 116 0.58 1.38 2.46
C CYS A 116 1.78 2.17 1.91
N VAL A 117 1.52 3.22 1.12
CA VAL A 117 2.60 4.10 0.63
C VAL A 117 3.18 4.94 1.76
N GLU A 118 2.32 5.40 2.68
CA GLU A 118 2.74 6.03 3.93
C GLU A 118 3.64 5.09 4.74
N ARG A 119 4.81 5.59 5.15
CA ARG A 119 5.76 4.79 5.94
C ARG A 119 5.16 4.44 7.30
N GLY A 120 5.36 3.20 7.73
CA GLY A 120 4.84 2.69 9.00
C GLY A 120 3.38 2.24 8.94
N LYS A 121 2.66 2.42 7.82
CA LYS A 121 1.32 1.87 7.63
C LYS A 121 1.38 0.39 7.28
N MET A 122 0.61 -0.43 8.01
CA MET A 122 0.51 -1.85 7.69
C MET A 122 -0.10 -2.05 6.30
N CYS A 123 0.56 -2.84 5.48
CA CYS A 123 0.06 -3.19 4.16
C CYS A 123 -1.12 -4.17 4.25
N MET A 124 -2.09 -4.05 3.34
CA MET A 124 -3.27 -4.92 3.33
C MET A 124 -2.92 -6.42 3.26
N ASN A 125 -1.92 -6.80 2.46
CA ASN A 125 -1.43 -8.18 2.40
C ASN A 125 -0.77 -8.66 3.70
N GLU A 126 -0.07 -7.78 4.42
CA GLU A 126 0.52 -8.08 5.73
C GLU A 126 -0.58 -8.31 6.77
N MET A 127 -1.58 -7.43 6.80
CA MET A 127 -2.76 -7.57 7.65
C MET A 127 -3.48 -8.90 7.38
N MET A 128 -3.76 -9.21 6.11
CA MET A 128 -4.35 -10.50 5.72
C MET A 128 -3.50 -11.70 6.14
N SER A 129 -2.16 -11.60 6.04
CA SER A 129 -1.25 -12.67 6.48
C SER A 129 -1.31 -12.88 7.99
N ILE A 130 -1.37 -11.80 8.77
CA ILE A 130 -1.51 -11.82 10.23
C ILE A 130 -2.86 -12.42 10.63
N ASP A 131 -3.94 -11.99 9.98
CA ASP A 131 -5.29 -12.50 10.23
C ASP A 131 -5.40 -13.99 9.90
N ALA A 132 -4.81 -14.43 8.78
CA ALA A 132 -4.75 -15.84 8.40
C ALA A 132 -3.97 -16.69 9.43
N LYS A 133 -3.03 -16.08 10.17
CA LYS A 133 -2.30 -16.71 11.27
C LYS A 133 -3.02 -16.60 12.63
N GLY A 134 -4.23 -16.04 12.68
CA GLY A 134 -5.03 -15.91 13.90
C GLY A 134 -4.97 -14.54 14.58
N GLY A 135 -4.51 -13.50 13.89
CA GLY A 135 -4.44 -12.12 14.39
C GLY A 135 -3.33 -11.91 15.43
N LEU A 136 -3.30 -10.74 16.07
CA LEU A 136 -2.31 -10.36 17.09
C LEU A 136 -2.85 -10.40 18.52
N GLY A 137 -4.06 -10.94 18.70
CA GLY A 137 -4.79 -10.88 19.97
C GLY A 137 -5.01 -9.46 20.50
N LEU A 138 -5.22 -9.32 21.80
CA LEU A 138 -5.50 -8.02 22.47
C LEU A 138 -4.33 -7.03 22.39
N ALA A 139 -3.09 -7.52 22.23
CA ALA A 139 -1.92 -6.64 22.08
C ALA A 139 -1.97 -5.83 20.78
N GLY A 140 -2.54 -6.40 19.71
CA GLY A 140 -2.73 -5.73 18.42
C GLY A 140 -3.63 -4.49 18.48
N VAL A 141 -4.50 -4.37 19.50
CA VAL A 141 -5.35 -3.18 19.70
C VAL A 141 -4.52 -1.92 19.93
N ARG A 142 -3.29 -2.06 20.46
CA ARG A 142 -2.40 -0.92 20.71
C ARG A 142 -1.58 -0.52 19.49
N ASN A 143 -1.69 -1.24 18.39
CA ASN A 143 -0.91 -1.02 17.17
C ASN A 143 -1.60 -0.03 16.21
N THR A 144 -2.15 1.06 16.75
CA THR A 144 -2.86 2.07 15.99
C THR A 144 -2.17 3.41 16.14
N LEU A 145 -1.83 4.06 15.03
CA LEU A 145 -1.23 5.39 14.99
C LEU A 145 -2.22 6.41 14.39
N PRO A 146 -2.14 7.69 14.77
CA PRO A 146 -2.95 8.74 14.15
C PRO A 146 -2.61 8.90 12.66
N LEU A 147 -3.62 9.10 11.81
CA LEU A 147 -3.45 9.38 10.39
C LEU A 147 -2.85 10.77 10.21
N GLN A 148 -1.73 10.86 9.49
CA GLN A 148 -1.06 12.14 9.20
C GLN A 148 -1.67 12.86 8.00
N TYR A 149 -2.20 12.10 7.03
CA TYR A 149 -2.81 12.65 5.82
C TYR A 149 -3.94 11.72 5.32
N ASP A 150 -5.13 12.28 5.10
CA ASP A 150 -6.27 11.57 4.54
C ASP A 150 -6.71 12.23 3.21
N LYS A 151 -6.39 11.60 2.08
CA LYS A 151 -6.82 12.07 0.75
C LYS A 151 -8.32 11.92 0.50
N LEU A 152 -9.01 11.14 1.32
CA LEU A 152 -10.46 10.94 1.29
C LEU A 152 -10.91 11.01 2.74
N ALA A 153 -11.08 12.21 3.30
CA ALA A 153 -11.46 12.57 4.69
C ALA A 153 -12.68 11.81 5.32
N ARG A 154 -13.13 10.72 4.71
CA ARG A 154 -14.05 9.70 5.17
C ARG A 154 -13.49 8.29 4.97
N ARG A 155 -12.36 7.95 5.59
CA ARG A 155 -12.09 6.58 6.09
C ARG A 155 -11.35 6.60 7.43
N GLY A 156 -12.03 7.10 8.46
CA GLY A 156 -11.75 6.85 9.88
C GLY A 156 -13.08 7.01 10.64
N ALA A 157 -13.45 6.18 11.61
CA ALA A 157 -12.62 5.41 12.52
C ALA A 157 -13.18 3.99 12.75
N VAL A 158 -12.35 3.10 13.30
CA VAL A 158 -12.88 1.99 14.12
C VAL A 158 -12.74 2.31 15.62
N PHE A 159 -11.88 3.25 16.05
CA PHE A 159 -11.84 3.73 17.44
C PHE A 159 -11.38 5.20 17.54
N GLY A 160 -12.25 6.13 17.96
CA GLY A 160 -11.91 7.54 18.26
C GLY A 160 -12.40 8.59 17.26
N ASN A 161 -12.31 9.87 17.62
CA ASN A 161 -12.68 11.01 16.78
C ASN A 161 -11.62 11.35 15.71
N ASP A 162 -10.37 10.94 15.94
CA ASP A 162 -9.27 11.18 15.03
C ASP A 162 -9.07 9.96 14.11
N PRO A 163 -8.91 10.18 12.80
CA PRO A 163 -8.64 9.10 11.87
C PRO A 163 -7.32 8.41 12.26
N SER A 164 -7.30 7.08 12.32
CA SER A 164 -6.15 6.27 12.72
C SER A 164 -5.95 5.08 11.78
N TYR A 165 -4.72 4.56 11.70
CA TYR A 165 -4.36 3.38 10.91
C TYR A 165 -3.60 2.36 11.75
N VAL A 166 -3.62 1.10 11.31
CA VAL A 166 -2.83 0.03 11.94
C VAL A 166 -1.38 0.16 11.52
N ALA A 167 -0.48 0.39 12.48
CA ALA A 167 0.94 0.51 12.18
C ALA A 167 1.54 -0.85 11.82
N SER A 168 2.57 -0.87 10.97
CA SER A 168 3.31 -2.10 10.69
C SER A 168 4.05 -2.54 11.95
N ILE A 169 4.11 -3.86 12.17
CA ILE A 169 4.83 -4.43 13.34
C ILE A 169 6.34 -4.49 13.07
N CYS A 170 6.71 -4.44 11.79
CA CYS A 170 8.09 -4.45 11.31
C CYS A 170 8.47 -3.08 10.72
N THR A 171 9.76 -2.87 10.47
CA THR A 171 10.25 -1.69 9.74
C THR A 171 9.67 -1.65 8.32
N ALA A 172 9.59 -0.46 7.71
CA ALA A 172 9.03 -0.31 6.36
C ALA A 172 9.79 -1.12 5.29
N GLU A 173 11.08 -1.38 5.51
CA GLU A 173 11.94 -2.21 4.65
C GLU A 173 11.56 -3.70 4.75
N GLU A 174 11.27 -4.17 5.96
CA GLU A 174 10.79 -5.53 6.21
C GLU A 174 9.37 -5.73 5.66
N ALA A 175 8.48 -4.74 5.81
CA ALA A 175 7.14 -4.78 5.20
C ALA A 175 7.22 -4.84 3.66
N ALA A 176 8.14 -4.11 3.04
CA ALA A 176 8.39 -4.18 1.60
C ALA A 176 8.94 -5.56 1.18
N ALA A 177 9.85 -6.15 1.97
CA ALA A 177 10.34 -7.50 1.75
C ALA A 177 9.23 -8.57 1.86
N VAL A 178 8.36 -8.47 2.87
CA VAL A 178 7.18 -9.34 3.02
C VAL A 178 6.22 -9.15 1.86
N SER A 179 6.01 -7.92 1.38
CA SER A 179 5.16 -7.65 0.21
C SER A 179 5.71 -8.30 -1.05
N ARG A 180 7.03 -8.22 -1.30
CA ARG A 180 7.70 -8.94 -2.39
C ARG A 180 7.50 -10.45 -2.26
N ALA A 181 7.79 -11.03 -1.09
CA ALA A 181 7.61 -12.46 -0.85
C ALA A 181 6.15 -12.92 -1.05
N SER A 182 5.17 -12.10 -0.63
CA SER A 182 3.75 -12.42 -0.78
C SER A 182 3.26 -12.40 -2.24
N ARG A 183 3.90 -11.62 -3.12
CA ARG A 183 3.58 -11.57 -4.56
C ARG A 183 3.89 -12.91 -5.25
N ASP A 184 4.95 -13.57 -4.80
CA ASP A 184 5.38 -14.86 -5.32
C ASP A 184 4.66 -16.05 -4.64
N ALA A 185 3.98 -15.79 -3.52
CA ALA A 185 3.43 -16.82 -2.64
C ALA A 185 1.91 -17.01 -2.73
N TRP A 186 1.23 -16.58 -3.80
CA TRP A 186 -0.18 -16.94 -4.00
C TRP A 186 -0.27 -18.44 -4.30
N PRO A 187 -0.80 -19.28 -3.39
CA PRO A 187 -0.96 -20.69 -3.66
C PRO A 187 -2.16 -20.85 -4.59
N SER A 188 -2.01 -21.63 -5.65
CA SER A 188 -3.08 -22.02 -6.58
C SER A 188 -4.16 -22.93 -5.96
N TYR A 189 -4.13 -23.12 -4.64
CA TYR A 189 -5.03 -24.00 -3.90
C TYR A 189 -5.36 -23.38 -2.54
N TRP A 190 -6.65 -23.31 -2.19
CA TRP A 190 -7.09 -22.91 -0.86
C TRP A 190 -6.85 -24.09 0.09
N PRO A 191 -5.87 -24.05 1.02
CA PRO A 191 -5.69 -25.16 1.94
C PRO A 191 -6.90 -25.29 2.86
N ALA A 192 -7.21 -26.53 3.24
CA ALA A 192 -8.31 -26.83 4.15
C ALA A 192 -8.22 -25.96 5.43
N LYS A 193 -9.36 -25.41 5.86
CA LYS A 193 -9.48 -24.55 7.03
C LYS A 193 -9.02 -25.32 8.28
N ASN A 194 -7.87 -24.94 8.85
CA ASN A 194 -7.39 -25.52 10.10
C ASN A 194 -8.30 -25.06 11.25
N LEU A 195 -8.94 -26.02 11.93
CA LEU A 195 -9.88 -25.79 13.04
C LEU A 195 -9.17 -25.66 14.40
N SER A 196 -7.84 -25.63 14.43
CA SER A 196 -7.10 -25.30 15.65
C SER A 196 -7.54 -23.93 16.16
N PRO A 197 -7.68 -23.73 17.49
CA PRO A 197 -8.00 -22.42 18.04
C PRO A 197 -7.00 -21.39 17.51
N LEU A 198 -7.50 -20.27 16.97
CA LEU A 198 -6.68 -19.16 16.50
C LEU A 198 -5.85 -18.65 17.68
N ARG A 199 -4.60 -19.09 17.76
CA ARG A 199 -3.60 -18.52 18.66
C ARG A 199 -2.95 -17.39 17.88
N GLY A 200 -3.00 -16.18 18.42
CA GLY A 200 -2.41 -15.02 17.74
C GLY A 200 -0.95 -15.26 17.39
N ALA A 201 -0.54 -14.80 16.22
CA ALA A 201 0.82 -14.94 15.72
C ALA A 201 1.82 -14.30 16.71
N GLY A 202 2.75 -15.10 17.24
CA GLY A 202 3.79 -14.62 18.17
C GLY A 202 3.36 -14.50 19.64
N LEU A 203 2.17 -14.97 20.04
CA LEU A 203 1.74 -14.92 21.44
C LEU A 203 2.07 -16.20 22.22
N LEU A 204 2.56 -16.01 23.45
CA LEU A 204 2.70 -17.08 24.44
C LEU A 204 1.32 -17.63 24.85
N ARG A 205 1.26 -18.92 25.20
CA ARG A 205 0.02 -19.55 25.66
C ARG A 205 -0.43 -18.87 26.96
N PRO A 206 -1.69 -18.41 27.06
CA PRO A 206 -2.24 -18.00 28.35
C PRO A 206 -2.20 -19.20 29.30
N GLY A 207 -1.40 -19.08 30.37
CA GLY A 207 -1.36 -20.06 31.47
C GLY A 207 -0.09 -20.89 31.63
N THR A 208 0.96 -20.75 30.81
CA THR A 208 2.20 -21.53 31.03
C THR A 208 3.43 -20.77 31.51
N ASP A 209 3.55 -19.45 31.42
CA ASP A 209 4.69 -18.75 32.05
C ASP A 209 4.32 -17.34 32.51
N SER A 210 3.76 -17.27 33.72
CA SER A 210 3.79 -16.08 34.55
C SER A 210 4.33 -16.47 35.92
N ARG A 211 5.55 -17.01 35.97
CA ARG A 211 6.33 -17.08 37.22
C ARG A 211 7.81 -16.78 36.94
N SER A 212 8.26 -15.72 37.61
CA SER A 212 9.64 -15.46 38.00
C SER A 212 10.59 -14.90 36.93
N ALA A 213 10.42 -13.61 36.62
CA ALA A 213 11.58 -12.73 36.61
C ALA A 213 11.63 -12.05 37.99
N GLU A 214 12.23 -12.75 38.95
CA GLU A 214 12.54 -12.19 40.26
C GLU A 214 13.68 -11.20 40.04
N ALA A 215 13.36 -9.91 40.07
CA ALA A 215 14.35 -8.85 40.11
C ALA A 215 15.00 -8.88 41.50
N ASP A 216 16.19 -9.46 41.57
CA ASP A 216 17.08 -9.42 42.73
C ASP A 216 17.28 -7.95 43.14
N THR A 217 16.60 -7.53 44.21
CA THR A 217 16.81 -6.23 44.86
C THR A 217 17.09 -6.51 46.33
N PRO A 218 18.28 -6.15 46.86
CA PRO A 218 18.63 -6.45 48.24
C PRO A 218 17.81 -5.59 49.22
N PRO A 219 17.50 -6.10 50.44
CA PRO A 219 16.64 -5.39 51.37
C PRO A 219 17.40 -4.23 52.03
N LEU A 220 16.79 -3.04 52.02
CA LEU A 220 17.23 -1.89 52.80
C LEU A 220 17.04 -2.20 54.29
N GLY A 221 18.16 -2.41 54.97
CA GLY A 221 18.25 -2.61 56.42
C GLY A 221 17.82 -1.38 57.20
N LEU A 222 17.17 -1.66 58.34
CA LEU A 222 16.85 -0.73 59.41
C LEU A 222 18.03 0.17 59.79
N LEU A 223 17.78 1.48 59.91
CA LEU A 223 18.49 2.36 60.83
C LEU A 223 17.47 3.27 61.54
N ARG A 224 17.15 2.86 62.77
CA ARG A 224 16.59 3.70 63.83
C ARG A 224 17.74 4.41 64.56
N ARG A 225 17.45 5.61 65.08
CA ARG A 225 18.19 6.48 66.05
C ARG A 225 18.84 7.71 65.40
N GLU A 226 18.90 8.89 65.99
CA GLU A 226 18.37 9.53 67.22
C GLU A 226 18.78 11.02 67.07
N LEU A 227 17.85 11.95 67.27
CA LEU A 227 17.92 13.24 67.99
C LEU A 227 16.89 14.24 67.44
#